data_AF-A0A1V9V954-F1
#
_entry.id   AF-A0A1V9V954-F1
#
_cell.length_a   1.000
_cell.length_b   1.000
_cell.length_c   1.000
_cell.angle_alpha   90.00
_cell.angle_beta   90.00
_cell.angle_gamma   90.00
#
_symmetry.space_group_name_H-M   'P 1'
#
loop_
_entity.id
_entity.type
_entity.pdbx_description
1 polymer ?
#
loop_
_entity_poly.entity_id
_entity_poly.type
_entity_poly.pdbx_seq_one_letter_code
_entity_poly.pdbx_strand_id
1 'polypeptide(L)'
;IEDSENMLLEQPLPVVYTIIEGIDVVNEGDSANYVVKLQDAAGNPVIATQDTIIYVRYTNKTTQDGDTQYNNENIIEVVIKAGTSQTEFTIKTNDDYLADNGEIYNVSITGNNSTEFDMRTGDVAGNKTNVDTTILDNSNPLNPGGEDGGYGSEDIVFAIIEGTTTVNEGDTDSVSTQNGELTSLIISEITQAKIGRKIKNF
;
A
#
# COMPACT_ATOMS: atom_id res chain seq x y z
N ILE A 1 22.81 35.06 -55.81
CA ILE A 1 22.73 35.35 -54.36
C ILE A 1 22.16 34.09 -53.79
N GLU A 2 23.05 33.19 -53.36
CA GLU A 2 22.60 31.98 -52.65
C GLU A 2 21.99 32.47 -51.36
N ASP A 3 20.72 32.14 -51.17
CA ASP A 3 20.01 32.40 -49.95
C ASP A 3 20.67 31.53 -48.89
N SER A 4 21.61 32.14 -48.15
CA SER A 4 22.17 31.57 -46.94
C SER A 4 21.07 31.62 -45.89
N GLU A 5 20.03 30.81 -46.09
CA GLU A 5 19.10 30.45 -45.04
C GLU A 5 19.94 29.84 -43.94
N ASN A 6 20.06 30.62 -42.88
CA ASN A 6 20.68 30.29 -41.62
C ASN A 6 19.98 29.04 -41.07
N MET A 7 20.45 27.85 -41.47
CA MET A 7 20.05 26.58 -40.89
C MET A 7 20.48 26.57 -39.42
N LEU A 8 19.61 27.05 -38.55
CA LEU A 8 19.74 26.86 -37.11
C LEU A 8 19.61 25.34 -36.88
N LEU A 9 20.73 24.63 -36.83
CA LEU A 9 20.73 23.21 -36.54
C LEU A 9 20.19 23.05 -35.11
N GLU A 10 19.00 22.49 -34.93
CA GLU A 10 18.51 22.12 -33.60
C GLU A 10 19.53 21.16 -32.98
N GLN A 11 20.12 21.57 -31.86
CA GLN A 11 21.00 20.68 -31.12
C GLN A 11 20.15 19.61 -30.44
N PRO A 12 20.60 18.34 -30.44
CA PRO A 12 19.87 17.30 -29.72
C PRO A 12 19.80 17.64 -28.24
N LEU A 13 18.68 17.31 -27.60
CA LEU A 13 18.51 17.50 -26.16
C LEU A 13 19.58 16.68 -25.39
N PRO A 14 20.08 17.21 -24.26
CA PRO A 14 21.00 16.46 -23.41
C PRO A 14 20.33 15.21 -22.84
N VAL A 15 21.07 14.10 -22.82
CA VAL A 15 20.60 12.83 -22.25
C VAL A 15 20.66 12.89 -20.73
N VAL A 16 19.55 12.57 -20.07
CA VAL A 16 19.44 12.51 -18.60
C VAL A 16 18.79 11.20 -18.20
N TYR A 17 19.26 10.62 -17.11
CA TYR A 17 18.75 9.38 -16.54
C TYR A 17 17.86 9.69 -15.34
N THR A 18 16.66 9.12 -15.32
CA THR A 18 15.73 9.19 -14.19
C THR A 18 15.75 7.89 -13.44
N ILE A 19 16.10 7.94 -12.17
CA ILE A 19 16.13 6.76 -11.29
C ILE A 19 15.16 6.93 -10.13
N ILE A 20 14.70 5.81 -9.59
CA ILE A 20 13.94 5.75 -8.34
C ILE A 20 14.71 4.87 -7.33
N GLU A 21 14.75 5.35 -6.09
CA GLU A 21 15.28 4.65 -4.93
C GLU A 21 14.24 4.75 -3.81
N GLY A 22 14.24 3.82 -2.86
CA GLY A 22 13.32 3.83 -1.74
C GLY A 22 13.59 2.67 -0.80
N ILE A 23 12.81 2.59 0.27
CA ILE A 23 12.88 1.48 1.21
C ILE A 23 12.27 0.21 0.61
N ASP A 24 12.85 -0.93 0.94
CA ASP A 24 12.43 -2.26 0.51
C ASP A 24 11.45 -2.92 1.49
N VAL A 25 11.34 -2.40 2.70
CA VAL A 25 10.45 -2.91 3.75
C VAL A 25 9.81 -1.75 4.51
N VAL A 26 8.52 -1.86 4.80
CA VAL A 26 7.73 -0.90 5.59
C VAL A 26 6.83 -1.67 6.56
N ASN A 27 6.60 -1.16 7.77
CA ASN A 27 5.59 -1.75 8.63
C ASN A 27 4.19 -1.34 8.15
N GLU A 28 3.23 -2.21 8.36
CA GLU A 28 1.81 -1.87 8.23
C GLU A 28 1.47 -0.66 9.10
N GLY A 29 0.59 0.20 8.61
CA GLY A 29 0.34 1.49 9.25
C GLY A 29 1.49 2.52 9.21
N ASP A 30 2.65 2.27 8.62
CA ASP A 30 3.74 3.25 8.43
C ASP A 30 3.74 3.87 7.02
N SER A 31 4.75 4.69 6.71
CA SER A 31 4.92 5.28 5.37
C SER A 31 6.28 4.98 4.79
N ALA A 32 6.29 4.42 3.58
CA ALA A 32 7.49 4.19 2.80
C ALA A 32 7.92 5.45 2.05
N ASN A 33 9.21 5.80 2.13
CA ASN A 33 9.78 6.95 1.44
C ASN A 33 10.51 6.51 0.15
N TYR A 34 10.32 7.29 -0.91
CA TYR A 34 10.96 7.12 -2.21
C TYR A 34 11.56 8.43 -2.68
N VAL A 35 12.67 8.34 -3.40
CA VAL A 35 13.38 9.47 -4.01
C VAL A 35 13.48 9.24 -5.52
N VAL A 36 13.01 10.21 -6.30
CA VAL A 36 13.22 10.24 -7.75
C VAL A 36 14.32 11.25 -8.06
N LYS A 37 15.31 10.84 -8.85
CA LYS A 37 16.51 11.65 -9.15
C LYS A 37 16.76 11.76 -10.65
N LEU A 38 17.26 12.93 -11.06
CA LEU A 38 17.84 13.20 -12.36
C LEU A 38 19.36 13.14 -12.25
N GLN A 39 20.00 12.34 -13.10
CA GLN A 39 21.44 12.21 -13.14
C GLN A 39 22.00 12.09 -14.56
N ASP A 40 23.25 12.46 -14.74
CA ASP A 40 23.98 12.22 -15.99
C ASP A 40 24.47 10.76 -16.08
N ALA A 41 25.15 10.41 -17.18
CA ALA A 41 25.69 9.07 -17.38
C ALA A 41 26.77 8.66 -16.35
N ALA A 42 27.37 9.63 -15.64
CA ALA A 42 28.35 9.39 -14.59
C ALA A 42 27.69 9.35 -13.19
N GLY A 43 26.38 9.54 -13.09
CA GLY A 43 25.64 9.57 -11.82
C GLY A 43 25.68 10.92 -11.09
N ASN A 44 26.15 11.99 -11.73
CA ASN A 44 26.11 13.32 -11.13
C ASN A 44 24.69 13.90 -11.24
N PRO A 45 24.20 14.65 -10.23
CA PRO A 45 22.89 15.27 -10.29
C PRO A 45 22.74 16.25 -11.45
N VAL A 46 21.60 16.19 -12.15
CA VAL A 46 21.22 17.14 -13.21
C VAL A 46 20.10 18.02 -12.70
N ILE A 47 20.31 19.34 -12.73
CA ILE A 47 19.34 20.32 -12.26
C ILE A 47 18.33 20.60 -13.37
N ALA A 48 17.04 20.36 -13.10
CA ALA A 48 15.96 20.73 -14.01
C ALA A 48 15.81 22.26 -14.08
N THR A 49 15.59 22.82 -15.27
CA THR A 49 15.34 24.26 -15.42
C THR A 49 13.85 24.61 -15.45
N GLN A 50 12.99 23.60 -15.63
CA GLN A 50 11.54 23.68 -15.50
C GLN A 50 11.00 22.60 -14.56
N ASP A 51 9.79 22.80 -14.03
CA ASP A 51 9.09 21.74 -13.30
C ASP A 51 8.91 20.52 -14.23
N THR A 52 9.43 19.39 -13.80
CA THR A 52 9.41 18.13 -14.56
C THR A 52 8.57 17.11 -13.80
N ILE A 53 7.54 16.58 -14.45
CA ILE A 53 6.70 15.50 -13.93
C ILE A 53 7.31 14.18 -14.36
N ILE A 54 7.57 13.32 -13.38
CA ILE A 54 7.89 11.91 -13.56
C ILE A 54 6.64 11.11 -13.24
N TYR A 55 6.22 10.25 -14.16
CA TYR A 55 5.10 9.35 -13.95
C TYR A 55 5.60 8.06 -13.32
N VAL A 56 5.12 7.76 -12.12
CA VAL A 56 5.42 6.53 -11.39
C VAL A 56 4.15 5.71 -11.30
N ARG A 57 4.16 4.50 -11.83
CA ARG A 57 3.06 3.56 -11.67
C ARG A 57 3.22 2.79 -10.37
N TYR A 58 2.16 2.74 -9.59
CA TYR A 58 1.97 1.83 -8.48
C TYR A 58 1.29 0.54 -8.97
N THR A 59 1.80 -0.61 -8.58
CA THR A 59 1.22 -1.92 -8.91
C THR A 59 1.18 -2.81 -7.67
N ASN A 60 0.04 -3.43 -7.43
CA ASN A 60 -0.12 -4.50 -6.45
C ASN A 60 0.50 -5.79 -7.02
N LYS A 61 1.55 -6.32 -6.38
CA LYS A 61 2.15 -7.60 -6.80
C LYS A 61 1.52 -8.77 -6.04
N THR A 62 1.54 -8.69 -4.72
CA THR A 62 0.79 -9.62 -3.86
C THR A 62 -0.14 -8.91 -2.89
N THR A 63 0.03 -7.60 -2.68
CA THR A 63 -0.98 -6.73 -2.05
C THR A 63 -2.27 -6.68 -2.86
N GLN A 64 -3.33 -6.12 -2.27
CA GLN A 64 -4.62 -5.82 -2.87
C GLN A 64 -5.01 -4.34 -2.73
N ASP A 65 -6.14 -3.97 -3.33
CA ASP A 65 -6.70 -2.62 -3.15
C ASP A 65 -7.26 -2.52 -1.73
N GLY A 66 -6.69 -1.64 -0.92
CA GLY A 66 -7.03 -1.55 0.50
C GLY A 66 -5.80 -1.49 1.40
N ASP A 67 -4.69 -2.14 1.03
CA ASP A 67 -3.50 -2.24 1.89
C ASP A 67 -2.66 -0.96 1.90
N THR A 68 -2.86 -0.09 0.91
CA THR A 68 -2.18 1.21 0.82
C THR A 68 -3.14 2.32 0.39
N GLN A 69 -2.65 3.57 0.41
CA GLN A 69 -3.38 4.72 -0.12
C GLN A 69 -3.63 4.68 -1.65
N TYR A 70 -3.07 3.72 -2.38
CA TYR A 70 -3.20 3.60 -3.83
C TYR A 70 -3.82 2.25 -4.23
N ASN A 71 -4.67 2.28 -5.25
CA ASN A 71 -5.18 1.08 -5.90
C ASN A 71 -4.23 0.63 -7.03
N ASN A 72 -4.35 -0.62 -7.43
CA ASN A 72 -3.55 -1.20 -8.49
C ASN A 72 -3.56 -0.36 -9.78
N GLU A 73 -2.39 -0.25 -10.43
CA GLU A 73 -2.15 0.53 -11.65
C GLU A 73 -2.38 2.06 -11.52
N ASN A 74 -2.49 2.61 -10.30
CA ASN A 74 -2.51 4.06 -10.11
C ASN A 74 -1.23 4.73 -10.63
N ILE A 75 -1.37 5.91 -11.24
CA ILE A 75 -0.26 6.75 -11.67
C ILE A 75 -0.07 7.88 -10.66
N ILE A 76 1.13 7.94 -10.10
CA ILE A 76 1.61 8.96 -9.18
C ILE A 76 2.40 9.98 -10.02
N GLU A 77 2.00 11.24 -9.98
CA GLU A 77 2.72 12.35 -10.59
C GLU A 77 3.74 12.92 -9.60
N VAL A 78 5.01 12.64 -9.84
CA VAL A 78 6.12 13.05 -8.98
C VAL A 78 6.82 14.25 -9.61
N VAL A 79 6.74 15.42 -8.96
CA VAL A 79 7.25 16.68 -9.53
C VAL A 79 8.64 17.01 -9.00
N ILE A 80 9.63 17.02 -9.90
CA ILE A 80 10.95 17.61 -9.66
C ILE A 80 10.87 19.09 -10.01
N LYS A 81 11.06 19.95 -9.00
CA LYS A 81 10.92 21.40 -9.15
C LYS A 81 12.09 22.00 -9.92
N ALA A 82 11.82 23.05 -10.69
CA ALA A 82 12.86 23.84 -11.32
C ALA A 82 13.92 24.27 -10.28
N GLY A 83 15.20 24.15 -10.64
CA GLY A 83 16.34 24.42 -9.74
C GLY A 83 16.71 23.25 -8.83
N THR A 84 16.07 22.09 -8.97
CA THR A 84 16.40 20.86 -8.22
C THR A 84 16.70 19.69 -9.16
N SER A 85 17.33 18.64 -8.62
CA SER A 85 17.62 17.39 -9.35
C SER A 85 16.88 16.19 -8.80
N GLN A 86 16.11 16.35 -7.73
CA GLN A 86 15.41 15.26 -7.08
C GLN A 86 14.18 15.74 -6.32
N THR A 87 13.30 14.81 -6.02
CA THR A 87 12.15 15.03 -5.15
C THR A 87 11.83 13.74 -4.40
N GLU A 88 11.07 13.86 -3.32
CA GLU A 88 10.64 12.73 -2.50
C GLU A 88 9.12 12.59 -2.54
N PHE A 89 8.64 11.35 -2.42
CA PHE A 89 7.23 11.06 -2.21
C PHE A 89 7.10 9.86 -1.26
N THR A 90 5.92 9.71 -0.66
CA THR A 90 5.64 8.63 0.29
C THR A 90 4.42 7.82 -0.12
N ILE A 91 4.43 6.55 0.25
CA ILE A 91 3.26 5.66 0.19
C ILE A 91 2.91 5.24 1.61
N LYS A 92 1.69 5.56 2.04
CA LYS A 92 1.12 5.14 3.32
C LYS A 92 0.55 3.72 3.16
N THR A 93 0.97 2.80 4.00
CA THR A 93 0.26 1.53 4.21
C THR A 93 -0.90 1.79 5.17
N ASN A 94 -2.02 1.11 4.92
CA ASN A 94 -3.13 1.11 5.87
C ASN A 94 -2.80 0.14 6.99
N ASP A 95 -3.57 0.23 8.07
CA ASP A 95 -3.43 -0.58 9.26
C ASP A 95 -4.83 -1.11 9.52
N ASP A 96 -5.06 -2.39 9.22
CA ASP A 96 -6.36 -3.00 9.35
C ASP A 96 -6.31 -4.44 9.88
N TYR A 97 -7.44 -5.16 9.84
CA TYR A 97 -7.55 -6.48 10.46
C TYR A 97 -7.11 -7.62 9.52
N LEU A 98 -6.76 -7.32 8.28
CA LEU A 98 -6.25 -8.25 7.29
C LEU A 98 -4.72 -8.30 7.41
N ALA A 99 -4.18 -9.51 7.49
CA ALA A 99 -2.75 -9.67 7.64
C ALA A 99 -2.03 -9.44 6.29
N ASP A 100 -1.21 -8.41 6.22
CA ASP A 100 -0.43 -8.04 5.02
C ASP A 100 1.04 -8.53 5.09
N ASN A 101 1.37 -9.39 6.06
CA ASN A 101 2.75 -9.77 6.32
C ASN A 101 3.41 -10.46 5.12
N GLY A 102 4.45 -9.83 4.59
CA GLY A 102 5.20 -10.33 3.45
C GLY A 102 4.55 -10.01 2.10
N GLU A 103 3.46 -9.26 2.08
CA GLU A 103 2.87 -8.77 0.83
C GLU A 103 3.72 -7.66 0.21
N ILE A 104 3.63 -7.52 -1.11
CA ILE A 104 4.53 -6.69 -1.91
C ILE A 104 3.73 -5.82 -2.86
N TYR A 105 4.04 -4.53 -2.88
CA TYR A 105 3.69 -3.62 -3.95
C TYR A 105 4.95 -3.12 -4.67
N ASN A 106 4.77 -2.55 -5.87
CA ASN A 106 5.84 -2.03 -6.70
C ASN A 106 5.56 -0.58 -7.11
N VAL A 107 6.62 0.22 -7.19
CA VAL A 107 6.62 1.53 -7.84
C VAL A 107 7.60 1.52 -9.00
N SER A 108 7.14 1.93 -10.18
CA SER A 108 7.94 1.87 -11.42
C SER A 108 7.83 3.16 -12.23
N ILE A 109 8.96 3.72 -12.67
CA ILE A 109 8.95 4.89 -13.55
C ILE A 109 8.45 4.46 -14.93
N THR A 110 7.35 5.07 -15.38
CA THR A 110 6.73 4.76 -16.68
C THR A 110 6.93 5.86 -17.72
N GLY A 111 7.29 7.07 -17.31
CA GLY A 111 7.55 8.16 -18.24
C GLY A 111 7.83 9.49 -17.56
N ASN A 112 7.89 10.54 -18.36
CA ASN A 112 8.04 11.92 -17.91
C ASN A 112 7.44 12.88 -18.95
N ASN A 113 7.29 14.15 -18.58
CA ASN A 113 6.82 15.22 -19.47
C ASN A 113 7.94 16.19 -19.92
N SER A 114 9.22 15.85 -19.71
CA SER A 114 10.31 16.77 -19.97
C SER A 114 10.38 17.15 -21.45
N THR A 115 10.61 18.44 -21.69
CA THR A 115 10.90 18.99 -23.03
C THR A 115 12.33 19.50 -23.14
N GLU A 116 13.08 19.52 -22.03
CA GLU A 116 14.46 20.04 -21.97
C GLU A 116 15.52 18.93 -22.00
N PHE A 117 15.14 17.66 -21.82
CA PHE A 117 16.06 16.51 -21.79
C PHE A 117 15.57 15.34 -22.65
N ASP A 118 16.51 14.57 -23.23
CA ASP A 118 16.26 13.21 -23.74
C ASP A 118 16.32 12.24 -22.56
N MET A 119 15.19 12.06 -21.89
CA MET A 119 15.10 11.31 -20.63
C MET A 119 15.12 9.80 -20.85
N ARG A 120 15.98 9.11 -20.10
CA ARG A 120 16.11 7.65 -20.06
C ARG A 120 15.66 7.15 -18.69
N THR A 121 14.84 6.10 -18.66
CA THR A 121 14.44 5.46 -17.41
C THR A 121 15.52 4.50 -16.92
N GLY A 122 15.87 4.58 -15.64
CA GLY A 122 16.92 3.79 -15.00
C GLY A 122 18.30 4.43 -15.09
N ASP A 123 19.30 3.77 -14.52
CA ASP A 123 20.70 4.17 -14.67
C ASP A 123 21.27 3.71 -16.03
N VAL A 124 22.56 4.00 -16.28
CA VAL A 124 23.23 3.62 -17.53
C VAL A 124 23.25 2.11 -17.80
N ALA A 125 23.08 1.28 -16.77
CA ALA A 125 23.01 -0.17 -16.86
C ALA A 125 21.55 -0.69 -16.93
N GLY A 126 20.56 0.21 -16.89
CA GLY A 126 19.14 -0.13 -16.89
C GLY A 126 18.58 -0.56 -15.54
N ASN A 127 19.29 -0.32 -14.44
CA ASN A 127 18.80 -0.60 -13.08
C ASN A 127 18.03 0.60 -12.53
N LYS A 128 17.50 0.47 -11.30
CA LYS A 128 16.81 1.55 -10.56
C LYS A 128 15.62 2.15 -11.32
N THR A 129 14.94 1.31 -12.10
CA THR A 129 13.72 1.67 -12.83
C THR A 129 12.47 1.54 -11.96
N ASN A 130 12.56 0.75 -10.90
CA ASN A 130 11.47 0.42 -10.00
C ASN A 130 12.00 0.02 -8.61
N VAL A 131 11.10 -0.01 -7.63
CA VAL A 131 11.33 -0.51 -6.27
C VAL A 131 10.18 -1.43 -5.89
N ASP A 132 10.50 -2.65 -5.45
CA ASP A 132 9.56 -3.51 -4.72
C ASP A 132 9.65 -3.16 -3.23
N THR A 133 8.50 -3.06 -2.55
CA THR A 133 8.45 -2.83 -1.10
C THR A 133 7.55 -3.86 -0.46
N THR A 134 8.06 -4.51 0.59
CA THR A 134 7.35 -5.51 1.39
C THR A 134 6.72 -4.88 2.61
N ILE A 135 5.47 -5.22 2.88
CA ILE A 135 4.75 -4.84 4.11
C ILE A 135 5.06 -5.87 5.20
N LEU A 136 5.39 -5.39 6.40
CA LEU A 136 5.43 -6.19 7.61
C LEU A 136 4.21 -5.84 8.46
N ASP A 137 3.29 -6.79 8.57
CA ASP A 137 2.13 -6.70 9.44
C ASP A 137 2.57 -6.34 10.86
N ASN A 138 1.87 -5.39 11.48
CA ASN A 138 2.14 -4.91 12.83
C ASN A 138 1.44 -5.77 13.90
N SER A 139 0.53 -6.65 13.48
CA SER A 139 -0.23 -7.55 14.32
C SER A 139 0.59 -8.80 14.68
N ASN A 140 0.37 -9.34 15.88
CA ASN A 140 0.97 -10.60 16.29
C ASN A 140 -0.08 -11.51 16.92
N PRO A 141 -0.42 -12.64 16.29
CA PRO A 141 -1.43 -13.56 16.82
C PRO A 141 -1.03 -14.21 18.15
N LEU A 142 0.24 -14.16 18.52
CA LEU A 142 0.74 -14.70 19.78
C LEU A 142 0.77 -13.67 20.92
N ASN A 143 0.45 -12.40 20.65
CA ASN A 143 0.44 -11.33 21.65
C ASN A 143 -0.77 -10.41 21.47
N PRO A 144 -1.99 -10.85 21.81
CA PRO A 144 -3.18 -10.03 21.69
C PRO A 144 -3.18 -8.89 22.73
N GLY A 145 -2.81 -7.67 22.31
CA GLY A 145 -3.05 -6.43 23.07
C GLY A 145 -2.06 -5.29 22.82
N GLY A 146 -2.49 -4.28 22.05
CA GLY A 146 -1.84 -2.98 21.88
C GLY A 146 -0.57 -2.98 21.01
N GLU A 147 -0.30 -1.83 20.37
CA GLU A 147 0.84 -1.66 19.44
C GLU A 147 2.23 -1.81 20.10
N ASP A 148 3.21 -2.18 19.26
CA ASP A 148 4.47 -2.89 19.54
C ASP A 148 4.29 -4.41 19.71
N GLY A 149 3.73 -5.01 18.65
CA GLY A 149 3.65 -6.46 18.45
C GLY A 149 2.41 -7.09 19.03
N GLY A 150 1.25 -6.44 18.96
CA GLY A 150 -0.06 -6.97 19.35
C GLY A 150 -1.22 -6.23 18.69
N TYR A 151 -2.44 -6.77 18.80
CA TYR A 151 -3.62 -6.20 18.12
C TYR A 151 -3.96 -4.78 18.60
N GLY A 152 -4.04 -3.83 17.68
CA GLY A 152 -4.57 -2.50 17.90
C GLY A 152 -6.09 -2.45 17.70
N SER A 153 -6.64 -1.26 17.49
CA SER A 153 -8.10 -1.07 17.45
C SER A 153 -8.73 -1.46 16.11
N GLU A 154 -7.93 -1.34 15.08
CA GLU A 154 -8.13 -1.62 13.67
C GLU A 154 -8.19 -3.12 13.40
N ASP A 155 -7.51 -3.93 14.21
CA ASP A 155 -7.54 -5.39 14.21
C ASP A 155 -8.84 -6.02 14.76
N ILE A 156 -9.78 -5.24 15.30
CA ILE A 156 -10.91 -5.77 16.05
C ILE A 156 -12.09 -6.12 15.14
N VAL A 157 -12.43 -7.41 15.08
CA VAL A 157 -13.65 -7.92 14.43
C VAL A 157 -14.75 -8.18 15.47
N PHE A 158 -15.94 -7.62 15.25
CA PHE A 158 -17.12 -7.85 16.10
C PHE A 158 -18.03 -8.95 15.55
N ALA A 159 -18.46 -9.86 16.41
CA ALA A 159 -19.59 -10.75 16.14
C ALA A 159 -20.88 -10.13 16.71
N ILE A 160 -21.91 -9.97 15.88
CA ILE A 160 -23.24 -9.57 16.32
C ILE A 160 -24.08 -10.82 16.50
N ILE A 161 -24.45 -11.12 17.74
CA ILE A 161 -25.37 -12.21 18.03
C ILE A 161 -26.78 -11.65 18.04
N GLU A 162 -27.48 -11.82 16.92
CA GLU A 162 -28.91 -11.55 16.81
C GLU A 162 -29.69 -12.84 17.05
N GLY A 163 -30.66 -12.81 17.95
CA GLY A 163 -31.39 -14.01 18.36
C GLY A 163 -32.41 -13.70 19.45
N THR A 164 -33.29 -14.65 19.72
CA THR A 164 -34.27 -14.50 20.80
C THR A 164 -33.57 -14.61 22.16
N THR A 165 -33.89 -13.72 23.12
CA THR A 165 -33.34 -13.81 24.50
C THR A 165 -33.81 -15.06 25.27
N THR A 166 -34.70 -15.85 24.67
CA THR A 166 -35.23 -17.10 25.18
C THR A 166 -35.30 -18.13 24.06
N VAL A 167 -34.50 -19.19 24.16
CA VAL A 167 -34.59 -20.38 23.31
C VAL A 167 -35.25 -21.51 24.12
N ASN A 168 -36.16 -22.28 23.50
CA ASN A 168 -36.67 -23.47 24.18
C ASN A 168 -35.63 -24.59 24.11
N GLU A 169 -35.72 -25.53 25.05
CA GLU A 169 -34.89 -26.72 25.05
C GLU A 169 -35.08 -27.50 23.73
N GLY A 170 -34.00 -27.60 22.95
CA GLY A 170 -33.97 -28.28 21.64
C GLY A 170 -34.03 -27.36 20.42
N ASP A 171 -34.23 -26.04 20.59
CA ASP A 171 -34.21 -25.08 19.48
C ASP A 171 -32.77 -24.69 19.12
N THR A 172 -32.51 -24.45 17.82
CA THR A 172 -31.24 -23.89 17.32
C THR A 172 -31.45 -22.42 16.98
N ASP A 173 -30.61 -21.54 17.52
CA ASP A 173 -30.57 -20.12 17.14
C ASP A 173 -29.44 -19.87 16.13
N SER A 174 -29.64 -18.94 15.22
CA SER A 174 -28.69 -18.64 14.15
C SER A 174 -27.86 -17.40 14.49
N VAL A 175 -26.53 -17.49 14.44
CA VAL A 175 -25.62 -16.35 14.58
C VAL A 175 -25.16 -15.91 13.19
N SER A 176 -25.17 -14.61 12.90
CA SER A 176 -24.60 -14.02 11.68
C SER A 176 -23.38 -13.15 12.02
N THR A 177 -22.54 -12.86 11.04
CA THR A 177 -21.39 -11.97 11.17
C THR A 177 -21.57 -10.76 10.28
N GLN A 178 -20.93 -9.65 10.64
CA GLN A 178 -20.75 -8.52 9.75
C GLN A 178 -19.25 -8.34 9.51
N ASN A 179 -18.85 -8.28 8.23
CA ASN A 179 -17.49 -7.96 7.75
C ASN A 179 -16.37 -9.02 7.97
N GLY A 180 -16.70 -10.30 8.12
CA GLY A 180 -15.70 -11.39 8.09
C GLY A 180 -16.33 -12.80 8.12
N GLU A 181 -15.62 -13.80 7.58
CA GLU A 181 -16.00 -15.22 7.70
C GLU A 181 -15.64 -15.76 9.08
N LEU A 182 -16.64 -16.04 9.93
CA LEU A 182 -16.42 -16.93 11.09
C LEU A 182 -16.39 -18.37 10.57
N THR A 183 -15.22 -19.01 10.64
CA THR A 183 -15.08 -20.43 10.25
C THR A 183 -15.70 -21.38 11.28
N SER A 184 -15.87 -20.95 12.54
CA SER A 184 -16.69 -21.66 13.54
C SER A 184 -17.01 -20.80 14.77
N LEU A 185 -18.25 -20.92 15.29
CA LEU A 185 -18.63 -20.50 16.63
C LEU A 185 -19.28 -21.71 17.32
N ILE A 186 -18.55 -22.36 18.25
CA ILE A 186 -19.10 -23.46 19.04
C ILE A 186 -19.68 -22.88 20.33
N ILE A 187 -21.01 -22.78 20.41
CA ILE A 187 -21.70 -22.55 21.69
C ILE A 187 -21.75 -23.90 22.40
N SER A 188 -20.86 -24.10 23.39
CA SER A 188 -20.88 -25.32 24.20
C SER A 188 -22.07 -25.30 25.18
N GLU A 189 -22.91 -26.32 25.08
CA GLU A 189 -24.04 -26.75 25.93
C GLU A 189 -24.26 -26.02 27.27
N ILE A 190 -25.50 -25.57 27.51
CA ILE A 190 -26.01 -25.29 28.87
C ILE A 190 -26.25 -26.63 29.57
N THR A 191 -25.30 -27.07 30.39
CA THR A 191 -25.29 -28.44 30.90
C THR A 191 -26.19 -28.70 32.11
N GLN A 192 -26.85 -27.72 32.74
CA GLN A 192 -27.76 -28.00 33.88
C GLN A 192 -28.91 -26.99 34.04
N ALA A 193 -30.15 -27.47 33.94
CA ALA A 193 -31.32 -26.83 34.53
C ALA A 193 -32.01 -27.81 35.50
N LYS A 194 -31.93 -27.54 36.82
CA LYS A 194 -32.64 -28.32 37.84
C LYS A 194 -34.09 -27.82 37.94
N ILE A 195 -35.02 -28.49 37.27
CA ILE A 195 -36.46 -28.17 37.38
C ILE A 195 -37.03 -28.82 38.64
N GLY A 196 -37.32 -28.01 39.66
CA GLY A 196 -38.02 -28.45 40.87
C GLY A 196 -39.55 -28.49 40.67
N ARG A 197 -40.17 -29.68 40.72
CA ARG A 197 -41.64 -29.82 40.74
C ARG A 197 -42.16 -29.58 42.15
N LYS A 198 -42.93 -28.50 42.37
CA LYS A 198 -43.71 -28.32 43.61
C LYS A 198 -45.13 -28.85 43.39
N ILE A 199 -45.40 -30.08 43.81
CA ILE A 199 -46.77 -30.62 43.86
C ILE A 199 -47.47 -29.95 45.05
N LYS A 200 -48.49 -29.12 44.81
CA LYS A 200 -49.45 -28.74 45.85
C LYS A 200 -50.53 -29.81 45.88
N ASN A 201 -50.55 -30.63 46.93
CA ASN A 201 -51.70 -31.45 47.24
C ASN A 201 -52.79 -30.54 47.82
N PHE A 202 -53.96 -30.50 47.19
CA PHE A 202 -55.24 -30.17 47.80
C PHE A 202 -56.29 -31.12 47.25
#